data_AF-A0A4Q3USA0-F1
#
_entry.id   AF-A0A4Q3USA0-F1
#
_cell.length_a   1.000
_cell.length_b   1.000
_cell.length_c   1.000
_cell.angle_alpha   90.00
_cell.angle_beta   90.00
_cell.angle_gamma   90.00
#
_symmetry.space_group_name_H-M   'P 1'
#
loop_
_entity.id
_entity.type
_entity.pdbx_description
1 polymer ?
#
loop_
_entity_poly.entity_id
_entity_poly.type
_entity_poly.pdbx_seq_one_letter_code
_entity_poly.pdbx_strand_id
1 'polypeptide(L)'
;MPAILFAAMALTQTVYAPADVPKNHWAFPAVNAMFKDGVLRGYPIPAKPMKLDSSAKFDADWAMTWANGMMKTGVLAFDPRGFGHARKISNYEFAVAVFAVSDGLRQRSVDPALLRKDRGLLPATVEAISRARLELVELELNPAAMVKSINEMAGYGGAFRG
;
A
#
# COMPACT_ATOMS: atom_id res chain seq x y z
N MET A 1 -27.88 -57.22 7.48
CA MET A 1 -26.96 -56.09 7.79
C MET A 1 -26.44 -55.53 6.47
N PRO A 2 -26.71 -54.27 6.10
CA PRO A 2 -25.88 -53.60 5.10
C PRO A 2 -25.06 -52.49 5.76
N ALA A 3 -23.74 -52.56 5.56
CA ALA A 3 -22.81 -51.51 5.91
C ALA A 3 -22.89 -50.42 4.83
N ILE A 4 -23.33 -49.22 5.21
CA ILE A 4 -23.30 -48.04 4.34
C ILE A 4 -21.89 -47.44 4.44
N LEU A 5 -21.14 -47.52 3.33
CA LEU A 5 -19.92 -46.74 3.13
C LEU A 5 -20.27 -45.24 3.19
N PHE A 6 -19.76 -44.53 4.18
CA PHE A 6 -19.70 -43.07 4.13
C PHE A 6 -18.46 -42.65 3.36
N ALA A 7 -18.63 -42.30 2.08
CA ALA A 7 -17.64 -41.57 1.31
C ALA A 7 -17.56 -40.13 1.86
N ALA A 8 -16.48 -39.82 2.58
CA ALA A 8 -16.19 -38.45 2.98
C ALA A 8 -15.75 -37.65 1.74
N MET A 9 -16.68 -36.91 1.14
CA MET A 9 -16.35 -35.81 0.25
C MET A 9 -15.65 -34.73 1.08
N ALA A 10 -14.32 -34.70 1.03
CA ALA A 10 -13.55 -33.55 1.46
C ALA A 10 -13.82 -32.41 0.48
N LEU A 11 -14.85 -31.61 0.78
CA LEU A 11 -15.06 -30.32 0.12
C LEU A 11 -13.84 -29.45 0.44
N THR A 12 -12.94 -29.32 -0.53
CA THR A 12 -11.95 -28.25 -0.55
C THR A 12 -12.71 -26.93 -0.61
N GLN A 13 -13.01 -26.35 0.56
CA GLN A 13 -13.60 -25.02 0.63
C GLN A 13 -12.60 -24.05 0.03
N THR A 14 -12.91 -23.55 -1.18
CA THR A 14 -12.18 -22.44 -1.77
C THR A 14 -12.32 -21.24 -0.83
N VAL A 15 -11.17 -20.75 -0.38
CA VAL A 15 -11.09 -19.61 0.56
C VAL A 15 -11.08 -18.33 -0.27
N TYR A 16 -12.17 -17.57 -0.16
CA TYR A 16 -12.34 -16.23 -0.71
C TYR A 16 -12.19 -15.15 0.36
N ALA A 17 -12.45 -15.50 1.63
CA ALA A 17 -12.26 -14.60 2.76
C ALA A 17 -10.78 -14.16 2.90
N PRO A 18 -10.52 -12.90 3.29
CA PRO A 18 -9.18 -12.40 3.52
C PRO A 18 -8.48 -13.12 4.70
N ALA A 19 -7.15 -13.08 4.70
CA ALA A 19 -6.31 -13.84 5.62
C ALA A 19 -6.42 -13.40 7.10
N ASP A 20 -6.99 -12.22 7.35
CA ASP A 20 -7.29 -11.66 8.66
C ASP A 20 -8.54 -12.27 9.33
N VAL A 21 -9.30 -13.12 8.61
CA VAL A 21 -10.42 -13.88 9.18
C VAL A 21 -10.02 -15.35 9.31
N PRO A 22 -9.71 -15.85 10.53
CA PRO A 22 -9.38 -17.25 10.75
C PRO A 22 -10.51 -18.19 10.33
N LYS A 23 -10.14 -19.37 9.80
CA LYS A 23 -11.12 -20.38 9.35
C LYS A 23 -12.06 -20.89 10.45
N ASN A 24 -11.62 -20.80 11.70
CA ASN A 24 -12.39 -21.18 12.88
C ASN A 24 -13.19 -20.00 13.50
N HIS A 25 -13.15 -18.82 12.89
CA HIS A 25 -13.92 -17.67 13.37
C HIS A 25 -15.41 -17.87 13.07
N TRP A 26 -16.29 -17.51 14.02
CA TRP A 26 -17.74 -17.71 13.89
C TRP A 26 -18.33 -17.02 12.65
N ALA A 27 -17.76 -15.89 12.23
CA ALA A 27 -18.18 -15.15 11.04
C ALA A 27 -17.55 -15.65 9.72
N PHE A 28 -16.58 -16.57 9.77
CA PHE A 28 -15.83 -17.01 8.58
C PHE A 28 -16.74 -17.49 7.44
N PRO A 29 -17.77 -18.34 7.68
CA PRO A 29 -18.63 -18.80 6.58
C PRO A 29 -19.37 -17.65 5.87
N ALA A 30 -19.87 -16.68 6.64
CA ALA A 30 -20.58 -15.53 6.10
C ALA A 30 -19.65 -14.59 5.32
N VAL A 31 -18.47 -14.29 5.87
CA VAL A 31 -17.47 -13.46 5.18
C VAL A 31 -17.00 -14.13 3.89
N ASN A 32 -16.72 -15.44 3.93
CA ASN A 32 -16.28 -16.19 2.75
C ASN A 32 -17.34 -16.18 1.64
N ALA A 33 -18.62 -16.31 1.99
CA ALA A 33 -19.73 -16.19 1.04
C ALA A 33 -19.82 -14.77 0.45
N MET A 34 -19.76 -13.74 1.29
CA MET A 34 -19.85 -12.35 0.82
C MET A 34 -18.68 -11.93 -0.08
N PHE A 35 -17.47 -12.45 0.15
CA PHE A 35 -16.31 -12.25 -0.75
C PHE A 35 -16.45 -13.06 -2.04
N LYS A 36 -16.95 -14.29 -1.96
CA LYS A 36 -17.25 -15.12 -3.15
C LYS A 36 -18.27 -14.45 -4.07
N ASP A 37 -19.31 -13.85 -3.49
CA ASP A 37 -20.40 -13.18 -4.22
C ASP A 37 -20.04 -11.75 -4.63
N GLY A 38 -18.84 -11.26 -4.29
CA GLY A 38 -18.35 -9.93 -4.65
C GLY A 38 -19.05 -8.77 -3.91
N VAL A 39 -19.85 -9.08 -2.89
CA VAL A 39 -20.51 -8.11 -1.99
C VAL A 39 -19.48 -7.40 -1.14
N LEU A 40 -18.49 -8.14 -0.64
CA LEU A 40 -17.29 -7.60 -0.01
C LEU A 40 -16.12 -7.70 -0.98
N ARG A 41 -15.42 -6.59 -1.19
CA ARG A 41 -14.21 -6.54 -2.04
C ARG A 41 -12.91 -6.43 -1.24
N GLY A 42 -13.02 -6.41 0.10
CA GLY A 42 -11.94 -6.05 1.01
C GLY A 42 -11.63 -4.55 0.95
N TYR A 43 -10.66 -4.13 1.76
CA TYR A 43 -10.06 -2.81 1.59
C TYR A 43 -9.29 -2.77 0.27
N PRO A 44 -9.15 -1.61 -0.40
CA PRO A 44 -8.29 -1.45 -1.57
C PRO A 44 -6.82 -1.55 -1.14
N ILE A 45 -6.42 -2.77 -0.79
CA ILE A 45 -5.04 -3.20 -0.69
C ILE A 45 -4.74 -3.79 -2.07
N PRO A 46 -3.56 -3.57 -2.64
CA PRO A 46 -3.18 -4.28 -3.84
C PRO A 46 -3.43 -5.81 -3.68
N ALA A 47 -3.57 -6.56 -4.76
CA ALA A 47 -3.69 -8.02 -4.65
C ALA A 47 -2.33 -8.70 -4.38
N LYS A 48 -1.23 -7.96 -4.57
CA LYS A 48 0.15 -8.45 -4.54
C LYS A 48 1.06 -7.40 -3.92
N PRO A 49 2.14 -7.80 -3.22
CA PRO A 49 3.17 -6.86 -2.76
C PRO A 49 3.64 -5.98 -3.91
N MET A 50 3.67 -4.67 -3.65
CA MET A 50 4.14 -3.67 -4.58
C MET A 50 5.64 -3.84 -4.79
N LYS A 51 6.11 -3.60 -6.01
CA LYS A 51 7.50 -3.82 -6.40
C LYS A 51 8.11 -2.51 -6.89
N LEU A 52 9.38 -2.34 -6.58
CA LEU A 52 10.18 -1.29 -7.17
C LEU A 52 10.36 -1.58 -8.66
N ASP A 53 9.80 -0.73 -9.51
CA ASP A 53 10.10 -0.70 -10.94
C ASP A 53 11.47 -0.05 -11.17
N SER A 54 12.40 -0.81 -11.73
CA SER A 54 13.75 -0.35 -12.06
C SER A 54 13.80 0.48 -13.35
N SER A 55 12.77 0.40 -14.19
CA SER A 55 12.69 1.06 -15.49
C SER A 55 11.94 2.40 -15.46
N ALA A 56 11.25 2.70 -14.36
CA ALA A 56 10.54 3.95 -14.16
C ALA A 56 11.48 5.16 -14.31
N LYS A 57 11.06 6.14 -15.11
CA LYS A 57 11.82 7.36 -15.37
C LYS A 57 11.19 8.55 -14.64
N PHE A 58 12.03 9.49 -14.25
CA PHE A 58 11.58 10.78 -13.76
C PHE A 58 10.74 11.50 -14.82
N ASP A 59 9.63 12.08 -14.37
CA ASP A 59 8.71 12.90 -15.15
C ASP A 59 8.32 14.09 -14.28
N ALA A 60 8.78 15.28 -14.66
CA ALA A 60 8.60 16.50 -13.87
C ALA A 60 7.12 16.91 -13.75
N ASP A 61 6.32 16.69 -14.80
CA ASP A 61 4.94 17.13 -14.83
C ASP A 61 4.06 16.19 -13.99
N TRP A 62 4.35 14.88 -14.06
CA TRP A 62 3.78 13.89 -13.15
C TRP A 62 4.21 14.14 -11.70
N ALA A 63 5.50 14.40 -11.45
CA ALA A 63 6.05 14.62 -10.12
C ALA A 63 5.41 15.83 -9.42
N MET A 64 5.23 16.94 -10.15
CA MET A 64 4.51 18.12 -9.66
C MET A 64 3.05 17.79 -9.31
N THR A 65 2.36 17.06 -10.19
CA THR A 65 0.96 16.66 -9.96
C THR A 65 0.83 15.78 -8.72
N TRP A 66 1.72 14.80 -8.58
CA TRP A 66 1.79 13.90 -7.44
C TRP A 66 2.09 14.66 -6.14
N ALA A 67 3.11 15.52 -6.12
CA ALA A 67 3.49 16.27 -4.93
C ALA A 67 2.37 17.22 -4.47
N ASN A 68 1.72 17.91 -5.41
CA ASN A 68 0.53 18.72 -5.13
C ASN A 68 -0.63 17.89 -4.56
N GLY A 69 -0.81 16.66 -5.04
CA GLY A 69 -1.74 15.70 -4.46
C GLY A 69 -1.41 15.39 -3.00
N MET A 70 -0.15 15.08 -2.70
CA MET A 70 0.31 14.73 -1.35
C MET A 70 0.26 15.90 -0.35
N MET A 71 0.41 17.14 -0.83
CA MET A 71 0.20 18.32 0.02
C MET A 71 -1.28 18.45 0.42
N LYS A 72 -2.22 18.19 -0.50
CA LYS A 72 -3.67 18.23 -0.21
C LYS A 72 -4.11 17.17 0.79
N THR A 73 -3.42 16.04 0.87
CA THR A 73 -3.70 15.00 1.87
C THR A 73 -3.13 15.32 3.26
N GLY A 74 -2.28 16.36 3.35
CA GLY A 74 -1.53 16.72 4.55
C GLY A 74 -0.46 15.68 4.93
N VAL A 75 -0.13 14.74 4.03
CA VAL A 75 0.95 13.78 4.26
C VAL A 75 2.30 14.45 3.98
N LEU A 76 2.37 15.27 2.93
CA LEU A 76 3.52 16.12 2.66
C LEU A 76 3.32 17.47 3.35
N ALA A 77 4.03 17.69 4.45
CA ALA A 77 4.17 19.01 5.06
C ALA A 77 5.36 19.73 4.40
N PHE A 78 5.09 20.70 3.54
CA PHE A 78 6.10 21.56 2.92
C PHE A 78 5.76 23.04 3.22
N ASP A 79 6.72 23.97 3.02
CA ASP A 79 6.54 25.42 3.27
C ASP A 79 5.20 25.89 2.65
N PRO A 80 4.37 26.69 3.37
CA PRO A 80 3.12 27.27 2.85
C PRO A 80 3.27 28.08 1.55
N ARG A 81 4.49 28.44 1.13
CA ARG A 81 4.79 29.05 -0.18
C ARG A 81 4.81 28.05 -1.35
N GLY A 82 4.70 26.75 -1.08
CA GLY A 82 4.68 25.67 -2.06
C GLY A 82 5.97 25.57 -2.89
N PHE A 83 5.98 24.69 -3.89
CA PHE A 83 6.88 24.83 -5.03
C PHE A 83 6.50 26.16 -5.70
N GLY A 84 7.20 27.24 -5.35
CA GLY A 84 6.89 28.61 -5.79
C GLY A 84 6.52 28.69 -7.27
N HIS A 85 5.60 29.60 -7.59
CA HIS A 85 4.95 29.72 -8.89
C HIS A 85 5.86 29.41 -10.11
N ALA A 86 5.39 28.50 -10.96
CA ALA A 86 5.82 28.25 -12.34
C ALA A 86 7.20 27.62 -12.61
N ARG A 87 7.88 26.99 -11.64
CA ARG A 87 9.05 26.15 -11.96
C ARG A 87 8.76 24.65 -11.88
N LYS A 88 9.35 23.88 -12.80
CA LYS A 88 9.35 22.42 -12.76
C LYS A 88 10.19 21.95 -11.55
N ILE A 89 9.70 20.93 -10.86
CA ILE A 89 10.45 20.26 -9.80
C ILE A 89 11.67 19.57 -10.39
N SER A 90 12.82 19.68 -9.75
CA SER A 90 14.00 18.89 -10.11
C SER A 90 13.90 17.46 -9.57
N ASN A 91 14.69 16.53 -10.13
CA ASN A 91 14.71 15.15 -9.65
C ASN A 91 15.08 15.07 -8.16
N TYR A 92 16.02 15.91 -7.71
CA TYR A 92 16.47 15.94 -6.33
C TYR A 92 15.38 16.45 -5.38
N GLU A 93 14.70 17.54 -5.73
CA GLU A 93 13.55 18.04 -4.96
C GLU A 93 12.41 17.03 -4.90
N PHE A 94 12.19 16.31 -6.01
CA PHE A 94 11.22 15.24 -6.04
C PHE A 94 11.63 14.08 -5.12
N ALA A 95 12.90 13.66 -5.11
CA ALA A 95 13.40 12.63 -4.20
C ALA A 95 13.21 13.01 -2.72
N VAL A 96 13.49 14.27 -2.36
CA VAL A 96 13.22 14.79 -1.01
C VAL A 96 11.74 14.73 -0.67
N ALA A 97 10.85 15.13 -1.60
CA ALA A 97 9.41 15.04 -1.41
C ALA A 97 8.94 13.58 -1.25
N VAL A 98 9.49 12.65 -2.04
CA VAL A 98 9.20 11.21 -1.94
C VAL A 98 9.62 10.64 -0.59
N PHE A 99 10.80 10.99 -0.11
CA PHE A 99 11.25 10.61 1.22
C PHE A 99 10.32 11.17 2.31
N ALA A 100 10.01 12.47 2.27
CA ALA A 100 9.13 13.12 3.23
C ALA A 100 7.73 12.50 3.27
N VAL A 101 7.15 12.18 2.10
CA VAL A 101 5.87 11.47 2.02
C VAL A 101 5.96 10.06 2.60
N SER A 102 7.02 9.32 2.25
CA SER A 102 7.20 7.94 2.74
C SER A 102 7.33 7.91 4.27
N ASP A 103 8.09 8.84 4.86
CA ASP A 103 8.22 8.95 6.31
C ASP A 103 6.93 9.47 6.96
N GLY A 104 6.26 10.46 6.36
CA GLY A 104 4.96 10.96 6.83
C GLY A 104 3.89 9.86 6.88
N LEU A 105 3.82 9.02 5.84
CA LEU A 105 2.94 7.83 5.83
C LEU A 105 3.30 6.86 6.94
N ARG A 106 4.60 6.58 7.14
CA ARG A 106 5.08 5.70 8.20
C ARG A 106 4.69 6.22 9.59
N GLN A 107 4.88 7.51 9.86
CA GLN A 107 4.49 8.13 11.13
C GLN A 107 2.98 8.06 11.35
N ARG A 108 2.19 8.36 10.31
CA ARG A 108 0.71 8.32 10.37
C ARG A 108 0.16 6.89 10.44
N SER A 109 0.91 5.89 10.00
CA SER A 109 0.49 4.48 10.02
C SER A 109 0.29 3.90 11.42
N VAL A 110 0.85 4.56 12.45
CA VAL A 110 0.66 4.20 13.86
C VAL A 110 -0.80 4.39 14.29
N ASP A 111 -1.52 5.33 13.69
CA ASP A 111 -2.95 5.52 13.89
C ASP A 111 -3.76 4.72 12.86
N PRO A 112 -4.55 3.71 13.28
CA PRO A 112 -5.36 2.90 12.37
C PRO A 112 -6.37 3.71 11.53
N ALA A 113 -6.90 4.82 12.06
CA ALA A 113 -7.84 5.66 11.33
C ALA A 113 -7.15 6.42 10.19
N LEU A 114 -5.97 6.98 10.47
CA LEU A 114 -5.14 7.64 9.44
C LEU A 114 -4.61 6.64 8.41
N LEU A 115 -4.13 5.47 8.86
CA LEU A 115 -3.69 4.42 7.96
C LEU A 115 -4.79 3.99 6.97
N ARG A 116 -6.03 3.83 7.45
CA ARG A 116 -7.18 3.51 6.58
C ARG A 116 -7.42 4.60 5.54
N LYS A 117 -7.32 5.86 5.94
CA LYS A 117 -7.48 7.02 5.04
C LYS A 117 -6.36 7.10 4.00
N ASP A 118 -5.13 6.83 4.42
CA ASP A 118 -3.93 7.02 3.60
C ASP A 118 -3.56 5.79 2.75
N ARG A 119 -4.20 4.64 2.97
CA ARG A 119 -3.95 3.39 2.23
C ARG A 119 -4.04 3.53 0.72
N GLY A 120 -4.94 4.39 0.22
CA GLY A 120 -5.07 4.67 -1.21
C GLY A 120 -3.85 5.36 -1.83
N LEU A 121 -2.97 5.95 -1.00
CA LEU A 121 -1.78 6.67 -1.44
C LEU A 121 -0.54 5.77 -1.59
N LEU A 122 -0.58 4.56 -1.01
CA LEU A 122 0.57 3.65 -1.00
C LEU A 122 1.06 3.27 -2.40
N PRO A 123 0.18 2.89 -3.37
CA PRO A 123 0.63 2.53 -4.71
C PRO A 123 1.30 3.70 -5.44
N ALA A 124 0.71 4.90 -5.35
CA ALA A 124 1.27 6.11 -5.94
C ALA A 124 2.62 6.51 -5.30
N THR A 125 2.82 6.18 -4.01
CA THR A 125 4.09 6.42 -3.33
C THR A 125 5.17 5.43 -3.80
N VAL A 126 4.83 4.17 -4.04
CA VAL A 126 5.78 3.20 -4.62
C VAL A 126 6.19 3.62 -6.04
N GLU A 127 5.24 4.07 -6.86
CA GLU A 127 5.55 4.63 -8.18
C GLU A 127 6.51 5.83 -8.06
N ALA A 128 6.28 6.71 -7.08
CA ALA A 128 7.14 7.86 -6.83
C ALA A 128 8.57 7.44 -6.43
N ILE A 129 8.70 6.45 -5.54
CA ILE A 129 10.00 5.85 -5.17
C ILE A 129 10.70 5.25 -6.38
N SER A 130 9.97 4.56 -7.25
CA SER A 130 10.51 4.00 -8.48
C SER A 130 11.07 5.06 -9.41
N ARG A 131 10.36 6.17 -9.58
CA ARG A 131 10.77 7.29 -10.45
C ARG A 131 11.92 8.12 -9.86
N ALA A 132 12.06 8.18 -8.54
CA ALA A 132 13.14 8.90 -7.83
C ALA A 132 14.30 7.99 -7.41
N ARG A 133 14.36 6.74 -7.90
CA ARG A 133 15.24 5.69 -7.34
C ARG A 133 16.71 6.10 -7.31
N LEU A 134 17.21 6.70 -8.39
CA LEU A 134 18.63 7.01 -8.52
C LEU A 134 19.03 8.10 -7.52
N GLU A 135 18.22 9.15 -7.45
CA GLU A 135 18.42 10.29 -6.56
C GLU A 135 18.25 9.92 -5.09
N LEU A 136 17.33 9.00 -4.77
CA LEU A 136 17.21 8.44 -3.43
C LEU A 136 18.47 7.67 -3.02
N VAL A 137 19.09 6.92 -3.95
CA VAL A 137 20.37 6.24 -3.68
C VAL A 137 21.51 7.24 -3.50
N GLU A 138 21.55 8.31 -4.30
CA GLU A 138 22.52 9.40 -4.13
C GLU A 138 22.37 10.12 -2.77
N LEU A 139 21.14 10.17 -2.24
CA LEU A 139 20.82 10.66 -0.90
C LEU A 139 21.13 9.65 0.22
N GLU A 140 21.81 8.54 -0.08
CA GLU A 140 22.13 7.45 0.86
C GLU A 140 20.87 6.76 1.45
N LEU A 141 19.72 6.90 0.79
CA LEU A 141 18.49 6.21 1.15
C LEU A 141 18.41 4.86 0.45
N ASN A 142 17.60 3.95 1.00
CA ASN A 142 17.39 2.61 0.45
C ASN A 142 15.97 2.46 -0.11
N PRO A 143 15.76 2.63 -1.44
CA PRO A 143 14.45 2.52 -2.08
C PRO A 143 13.76 1.17 -1.82
N ALA A 144 14.52 0.08 -1.78
CA ALA A 144 13.96 -1.24 -1.52
C ALA A 144 13.42 -1.37 -0.08
N ALA A 145 14.12 -0.79 0.90
CA ALA A 145 13.65 -0.73 2.29
C ALA A 145 12.42 0.16 2.43
N MET A 146 12.36 1.28 1.70
CA MET A 146 11.18 2.15 1.67
C MET A 146 9.95 1.41 1.10
N VAL A 147 10.09 0.72 -0.04
CA VAL A 147 9.00 -0.10 -0.61
C VAL A 147 8.60 -1.24 0.32
N LYS A 148 9.56 -1.85 1.03
CA LYS A 148 9.26 -2.85 2.07
C LYS A 148 8.40 -2.25 3.19
N SER A 149 8.76 -1.10 3.72
CA SER A 149 7.96 -0.41 4.75
C SER A 149 6.54 -0.08 4.26
N ILE A 150 6.39 0.34 3.00
CA ILE A 150 5.08 0.56 2.39
C ILE A 150 4.26 -0.72 2.28
N ASN A 151 4.89 -1.83 1.89
CA ASN A 151 4.23 -3.13 1.88
C ASN A 151 3.82 -3.62 3.27
N GLU A 152 4.60 -3.31 4.31
CA GLU A 152 4.24 -3.58 5.71
C GLU A 152 2.99 -2.79 6.12
N MET A 153 2.92 -1.49 5.79
CA MET A 153 1.72 -0.66 6.01
C MET A 153 0.48 -1.17 5.24
N ALA A 154 0.70 -1.75 4.06
CA ALA A 154 -0.35 -2.40 3.27
C ALA A 154 -0.81 -3.75 3.86
N GLY A 155 -0.08 -4.31 4.83
CA GLY A 155 -0.41 -5.59 5.48
C GLY A 155 0.31 -6.81 4.90
N TYR A 156 1.35 -6.63 4.07
CA TYR A 156 2.17 -7.75 3.54
C TYR A 156 3.36 -8.12 4.44
N GLY A 157 3.59 -7.37 5.52
CA GLY A 157 4.54 -7.74 6.57
C GLY A 157 3.77 -8.38 7.73
N GLY A 158 4.01 -9.67 7.97
CA GLY A 158 3.22 -10.53 8.87
C GLY A 158 3.25 -10.18 10.37
N ALA A 159 2.94 -8.95 10.75
CA ALA A 159 2.77 -8.55 12.14
C ALA A 159 1.62 -7.54 12.27
N PHE A 160 0.39 -7.97 12.01
CA PHE A 160 -0.72 -7.46 12.80
C PHE A 160 -0.52 -7.98 14.23
N ARG A 161 0.24 -7.24 15.05
CA ARG A 161 0.19 -7.38 16.51
C ARG A 161 -0.84 -6.38 17.00
N GLY A 162 -1.97 -6.89 17.47
CA GLY A 162 -3.10 -6.12 18.01
C GLY A 162 -4.40 -6.80 17.66
#